data_AF-A0A965PC27-F1
#
_entry.id   AF-A0A965PC27-F1
#
_cell.length_a   1.000
_cell.length_b   1.000
_cell.length_c   1.000
_cell.angle_alpha   90.00
_cell.angle_beta   90.00
_cell.angle_gamma   90.00
#
_symmetry.space_group_name_H-M   'P 1'
#
loop_
_entity.id
_entity.type
_entity.pdbx_description
1 polymer ?
#
loop_
_entity_poly.entity_id
_entity_poly.type
_entity_poly.pdbx_seq_one_letter_code
_entity_poly.pdbx_strand_id
1 'polypeptide(L)'
;MADTIDFKVDDKKLQQAMLKFSVAKRKTFQETLIQASRILAENLSFQTQPFSHDKSAKESGEGAVATEIGRVYDDVGNVAGKINTSGRSFDLKRVKSSSQAEAAFVRLVRSGQYEKARELLNELRIEPYFSTNVGRFDFGEEHQKARFGARKKVSRNQFTRLAVTNTAAARAYIKQISQRVGTAKAGWASCSQQLGGFGKIPAWVSRHAVGGSLGEVNDASFIPKKPFIRMTNKVPWIDKCLNSQQMQRAIDIAAHKVMQFLKISLAKDKSAAGF
;
A
#
# COMPACT_ATOMS: atom_id res chain seq x y z
N MET A 1 -15.54 -19.13 -5.56
CA MET A 1 -14.32 -19.53 -6.29
C MET A 1 -13.62 -18.26 -6.69
N ALA A 2 -12.38 -18.02 -6.25
CA ALA A 2 -11.65 -16.83 -6.65
C ALA A 2 -11.20 -17.01 -8.11
N ASP A 3 -11.55 -16.08 -8.98
CA ASP A 3 -11.07 -16.08 -10.36
C ASP A 3 -9.54 -15.99 -10.35
N THR A 4 -8.88 -17.06 -10.77
CA THR A 4 -7.44 -17.07 -10.97
C THR A 4 -7.14 -16.20 -12.19
N ILE A 5 -6.55 -15.03 -11.96
CA ILE A 5 -6.10 -14.18 -13.06
C ILE A 5 -4.73 -14.66 -13.52
N ASP A 6 -4.71 -15.37 -14.65
CA ASP A 6 -3.47 -15.83 -15.27
C ASP A 6 -2.92 -14.77 -16.24
N PHE A 7 -1.70 -14.33 -15.97
CA PHE A 7 -0.96 -13.44 -16.86
C PHE A 7 0.14 -14.22 -17.57
N LYS A 8 0.14 -14.20 -18.91
CA LYS A 8 1.23 -14.74 -19.71
C LYS A 8 2.27 -13.65 -19.95
N VAL A 9 3.50 -13.90 -19.52
CA VAL A 9 4.61 -12.93 -19.56
C VAL A 9 5.80 -13.60 -20.26
N ASP A 10 6.57 -12.86 -21.06
CA ASP A 10 7.72 -13.40 -21.80
C ASP A 10 8.93 -13.54 -20.86
N ASP A 11 9.40 -14.76 -20.68
CA ASP A 11 10.51 -15.12 -19.80
C ASP A 11 11.75 -15.63 -20.56
N LYS A 12 11.76 -15.60 -21.90
CA LYS A 12 12.86 -16.16 -22.71
C LYS A 12 14.24 -15.61 -22.33
N LYS A 13 14.33 -14.31 -22.07
CA LYS A 13 15.59 -13.65 -21.65
C LYS A 13 16.07 -14.17 -20.29
N LEU A 14 15.14 -14.40 -19.36
CA LEU A 14 15.47 -14.94 -18.04
C LEU A 14 15.94 -16.39 -18.15
N GLN A 15 15.23 -17.21 -18.93
CA GLN A 15 15.64 -18.60 -19.18
C GLN A 15 17.03 -18.69 -19.80
N GLN A 16 17.32 -17.88 -20.82
CA GLN A 16 18.65 -17.81 -21.44
C GLN A 16 19.73 -17.34 -20.46
N ALA A 17 19.43 -16.36 -19.61
CA ALA A 17 20.36 -15.87 -18.60
C ALA A 17 20.71 -16.95 -17.57
N MET A 18 19.72 -17.71 -17.13
CA MET A 18 19.90 -18.81 -16.19
C MET A 18 20.75 -19.94 -16.78
N LEU A 19 20.50 -20.36 -18.02
CA LEU A 19 21.30 -21.38 -18.69
C LEU A 19 22.79 -20.98 -18.79
N LYS A 20 23.06 -19.73 -19.16
CA LYS A 20 24.43 -19.21 -19.19
C LYS A 20 25.07 -19.21 -17.81
N PHE A 21 24.29 -18.89 -16.78
CA PHE A 21 24.77 -18.85 -15.41
C PHE A 21 25.08 -20.23 -14.84
N SER A 22 24.22 -21.23 -15.04
CA SER A 22 24.44 -22.60 -14.53
C SER A 22 25.70 -23.23 -15.12
N VAL A 23 25.91 -23.08 -16.43
CA VAL A 23 27.10 -23.60 -17.13
C VAL A 23 28.38 -22.95 -16.59
N ALA A 24 28.38 -21.63 -16.40
CA ALA A 24 29.57 -20.91 -15.98
C ALA A 24 29.97 -21.17 -14.52
N LYS A 25 29.01 -21.34 -13.61
CA LYS A 25 29.29 -21.45 -12.16
C LYS A 25 29.33 -22.85 -11.60
N ARG A 26 29.18 -23.88 -12.44
CA ARG A 26 29.08 -25.29 -12.01
C ARG A 26 28.03 -25.51 -10.91
N LYS A 27 27.03 -24.62 -10.84
CA LYS A 27 25.87 -24.77 -9.97
C LYS A 27 24.86 -25.64 -10.66
N THR A 28 24.07 -26.36 -9.87
CA THR A 28 22.95 -27.10 -10.44
C THR A 28 21.95 -26.12 -11.07
N PHE A 29 21.24 -26.59 -12.09
CA PHE A 29 20.15 -25.82 -12.68
C PHE A 29 19.10 -25.45 -11.62
N GLN A 30 18.83 -26.37 -10.68
CA GLN A 30 17.95 -26.16 -9.54
C GLN A 30 18.36 -24.96 -8.68
N GLU A 31 19.61 -24.91 -8.21
CA GLU A 31 20.09 -23.78 -7.40
C GLU A 31 20.00 -22.45 -8.15
N THR A 32 20.30 -22.47 -9.45
CA THR A 32 20.19 -21.29 -10.31
C THR A 32 18.74 -20.83 -10.44
N LEU A 33 17.80 -21.76 -10.61
CA LEU A 33 16.37 -21.47 -10.72
C LEU A 33 15.79 -20.93 -9.41
N ILE A 34 16.20 -21.46 -8.26
CA ILE A 34 15.83 -20.92 -6.95
C ILE A 34 16.40 -19.50 -6.79
N GLN A 35 17.68 -19.29 -7.10
CA GLN A 35 18.33 -17.98 -6.98
C GLN A 35 17.66 -16.93 -7.89
N ALA A 36 17.36 -17.29 -9.14
CA ALA A 36 16.66 -16.41 -10.08
C ALA A 36 15.23 -16.10 -9.61
N SER A 37 14.52 -17.10 -9.08
CA SER A 37 13.16 -16.92 -8.54
C SER A 37 13.13 -15.97 -7.34
N ARG A 38 14.14 -15.98 -6.48
CA ARG A 38 14.26 -15.00 -5.38
C ARG A 38 14.46 -13.59 -5.89
N ILE A 39 15.33 -13.39 -6.88
CA ILE A 39 15.56 -12.10 -7.52
C ILE A 39 14.26 -11.60 -8.16
N LEU A 40 13.51 -12.51 -8.80
CA LEU A 40 12.21 -12.19 -9.37
C LEU A 40 11.20 -11.79 -8.28
N ALA A 41 11.08 -12.52 -7.18
CA ALA A 41 10.21 -12.17 -6.05
C ALA A 41 10.55 -10.79 -5.46
N GLU A 42 11.84 -10.46 -5.33
CA GLU A 42 12.31 -9.14 -4.92
C GLU A 42 11.84 -8.05 -5.91
N ASN A 43 12.01 -8.26 -7.21
CA ASN A 43 11.61 -7.29 -8.23
C ASN A 43 10.08 -7.16 -8.33
N LEU A 44 9.33 -8.25 -8.19
CA LEU A 44 7.87 -8.22 -8.13
C LEU A 44 7.40 -7.42 -6.92
N SER A 45 8.03 -7.62 -5.76
CA SER A 45 7.81 -6.79 -4.57
C SER A 45 8.12 -5.31 -4.85
N PHE A 46 9.23 -4.99 -5.52
CA PHE A 46 9.60 -3.63 -5.87
C PHE A 46 8.57 -2.95 -6.80
N GLN A 47 8.09 -3.68 -7.81
CA GLN A 47 7.13 -3.21 -8.81
C GLN A 47 5.67 -3.20 -8.31
N THR A 48 5.38 -3.82 -7.16
CA THR A 48 4.04 -3.78 -6.55
C THR A 48 3.86 -2.48 -5.76
N GLN A 49 2.69 -1.85 -5.83
CA GLN A 49 2.41 -0.61 -5.08
C GLN A 49 2.50 -0.80 -3.55
N PRO A 50 3.01 0.21 -2.79
CA PRO A 50 3.61 1.46 -3.27
C PRO A 50 4.99 1.22 -3.91
N PHE A 51 5.31 1.83 -5.05
CA PHE A 51 6.55 1.50 -5.79
C PHE A 51 7.81 1.86 -5.02
N SER A 52 8.89 1.10 -5.21
CA SER A 52 10.14 1.15 -4.42
C SER A 52 10.07 0.40 -3.07
N HIS A 53 11.23 0.28 -2.43
CA HIS A 53 11.44 -0.29 -1.09
C HIS A 53 11.86 0.77 -0.06
N ASP A 54 12.08 2.01 -0.51
CA ASP A 54 12.57 3.11 0.32
C ASP A 54 11.52 3.56 1.34
N LYS A 55 12.00 4.27 2.38
CA LYS A 55 11.14 4.85 3.42
C LYS A 55 10.08 5.80 2.83
N SER A 56 10.44 6.56 1.79
CA SER A 56 9.53 7.47 1.09
C SER A 56 8.35 6.74 0.44
N ALA A 57 8.55 5.53 -0.08
CA ALA A 57 7.47 4.70 -0.65
C ALA A 57 6.47 4.26 0.43
N LYS A 58 6.99 3.86 1.59
CA LYS A 58 6.18 3.54 2.77
C LYS A 58 5.39 4.77 3.21
N GLU A 59 6.07 5.90 3.42
CA GLU A 59 5.45 7.16 3.88
C GLU A 59 4.41 7.67 2.88
N SER A 60 4.66 7.55 1.57
CA SER A 60 3.69 7.88 0.52
C SER A 60 2.44 6.99 0.60
N GLY A 61 2.60 5.68 0.81
CA GLY A 61 1.48 4.76 1.02
C GLY A 61 0.68 5.06 2.28
N GLU A 62 1.35 5.30 3.40
CA GLU A 62 0.72 5.66 4.68
C GLU A 62 0.03 7.03 4.60
N GLY A 63 0.63 8.00 3.90
CA GLY A 63 0.04 9.32 3.64
C GLY A 63 -1.19 9.26 2.76
N ALA A 64 -1.21 8.37 1.75
CA ALA A 64 -2.40 8.14 0.92
C ALA A 64 -3.56 7.58 1.75
N VAL A 65 -3.29 6.63 2.65
CA VAL A 65 -4.28 6.09 3.60
C VAL A 65 -4.78 7.19 4.54
N ALA A 66 -3.88 7.95 5.14
CA ALA A 66 -4.24 9.05 6.04
C ALA A 66 -5.10 10.10 5.35
N THR A 67 -4.75 10.48 4.12
CA THR A 67 -5.54 11.41 3.31
C THR A 67 -6.93 10.86 3.02
N GLU A 68 -7.03 9.58 2.69
CA GLU A 68 -8.31 8.94 2.38
C GLU A 68 -9.25 8.93 3.59
N ILE A 69 -8.73 8.57 4.76
CA ILE A 69 -9.46 8.59 6.03
C ILE A 69 -9.79 10.03 6.44
N GLY A 70 -8.87 10.97 6.22
CA GLY A 70 -9.03 12.40 6.53
C GLY A 70 -10.07 13.13 5.67
N ARG A 71 -10.50 12.55 4.54
CA ARG A 71 -11.67 13.06 3.79
C ARG A 71 -12.99 12.74 4.48
N VAL A 72 -13.02 11.72 5.32
CA VAL A 72 -14.22 11.25 6.01
C VAL A 72 -14.28 11.82 7.42
N TYR A 73 -13.15 11.79 8.11
CA TYR A 73 -13.01 12.30 9.46
C TYR A 73 -12.16 13.55 9.48
N ASP A 74 -12.66 14.58 10.16
CA ASP A 74 -11.86 15.74 10.50
C ASP A 74 -11.95 15.98 12.00
N ASP A 75 -10.98 16.67 12.57
CA ASP A 75 -11.08 17.06 13.98
C ASP A 75 -11.89 18.34 14.15
N VAL A 76 -12.60 18.42 15.29
CA VAL A 76 -13.41 19.59 15.64
C VAL A 76 -12.59 20.89 15.62
N GLY A 77 -11.29 20.83 15.92
CA GLY A 77 -10.40 21.99 15.89
C GLY A 77 -10.19 22.51 14.46
N ASN A 78 -9.91 21.63 13.51
CA ASN A 78 -9.80 21.98 12.09
C ASN A 78 -11.11 22.51 11.54
N VAL A 79 -12.24 21.87 11.87
CA VAL A 79 -13.57 22.34 11.47
C VAL A 79 -13.81 23.75 11.99
N ALA A 80 -13.55 24.00 13.28
CA ALA A 80 -13.66 25.32 13.89
C ALA A 80 -12.78 26.36 13.19
N GLY A 81 -11.51 26.02 12.93
CA GLY A 81 -10.59 26.90 12.19
C GLY A 81 -11.06 27.20 10.76
N LYS A 82 -11.68 26.24 10.08
CA LYS A 82 -12.27 26.44 8.74
C LYS A 82 -13.52 27.31 8.77
N ILE A 83 -14.34 27.20 9.81
CA ILE A 83 -15.46 28.13 10.02
C ILE A 83 -14.92 29.55 10.16
N ASN A 84 -13.92 29.75 11.02
CA ASN A 84 -13.32 31.06 11.28
C ASN A 84 -12.70 31.69 10.03
N THR A 85 -11.93 30.90 9.29
CA THR A 85 -11.24 31.35 8.06
C THR A 85 -12.16 31.45 6.84
N SER A 86 -13.44 31.09 6.95
CA SER A 86 -14.37 31.18 5.81
C SER A 86 -14.65 32.62 5.37
N GLY A 87 -14.44 33.61 6.25
CA GLY A 87 -14.64 35.03 5.96
C GLY A 87 -16.09 35.41 5.64
N ARG A 88 -17.05 34.49 5.87
CA ARG A 88 -18.46 34.69 5.58
C ARG A 88 -19.15 35.49 6.68
N SER A 89 -20.12 36.29 6.26
CA SER A 89 -21.18 36.83 7.11
C SER A 89 -22.39 35.91 7.02
N PHE A 90 -23.13 35.78 8.12
CA PHE A 90 -24.29 34.89 8.20
C PHE A 90 -25.51 35.66 8.63
N ASP A 91 -26.66 35.35 8.03
CA ASP A 91 -27.94 35.89 8.47
C ASP A 91 -28.63 34.97 9.49
N LEU A 92 -27.92 34.68 10.59
CA LEU A 92 -28.45 33.89 11.70
C LEU A 92 -28.74 34.80 12.89
N LYS A 93 -29.75 34.46 13.71
CA LYS A 93 -30.25 35.32 14.79
C LYS A 93 -29.18 35.76 15.80
N ARG A 94 -28.16 34.93 16.02
CA ARG A 94 -27.08 35.15 17.02
C ARG A 94 -25.66 35.00 16.48
N VAL A 95 -25.52 34.65 15.21
CA VAL A 95 -24.23 34.40 14.56
C VAL A 95 -24.21 35.25 13.29
N LYS A 96 -23.44 36.33 13.31
CA LYS A 96 -23.33 37.26 12.19
C LYS A 96 -21.97 37.22 11.51
N SER A 97 -20.93 36.69 12.18
CA SER A 97 -19.58 36.58 11.62
C SER A 97 -18.98 35.18 11.77
N SER A 98 -17.93 34.90 10.98
CA SER A 98 -17.17 33.65 11.04
C SER A 98 -16.55 33.37 12.41
N SER A 99 -16.05 34.39 13.10
CA SER A 99 -15.53 34.24 14.47
C SER A 99 -16.63 33.91 15.48
N GLN A 100 -17.82 34.52 15.35
CA GLN A 100 -18.97 34.16 16.18
C GLN A 100 -19.46 32.74 15.90
N ALA A 101 -19.43 32.30 14.64
CA ALA A 101 -19.80 30.96 14.22
C ALA A 101 -18.86 29.91 14.81
N GLU A 102 -17.54 30.14 14.73
CA GLU A 102 -16.52 29.30 15.36
C GLU A 102 -16.76 29.18 16.86
N ALA A 103 -16.90 30.29 17.56
CA ALA A 103 -17.10 30.31 19.01
C ALA A 103 -18.38 29.57 19.42
N ALA A 104 -19.47 29.75 18.67
CA ALA A 104 -20.73 29.04 18.88
C ALA A 104 -20.56 27.52 18.67
N PHE A 105 -19.90 27.10 17.59
CA PHE A 105 -19.62 25.70 17.30
C PHE A 105 -18.78 25.05 18.40
N VAL A 106 -17.65 25.66 18.78
CA VAL A 106 -16.77 25.15 19.84
C VAL A 106 -17.52 25.01 21.16
N ARG A 107 -18.35 25.99 21.52
CA ARG A 107 -19.17 25.95 22.74
C ARG A 107 -20.16 24.80 22.72
N LEU A 108 -20.87 24.59 21.61
CA LEU A 108 -21.85 23.50 21.47
C LEU A 108 -21.16 22.14 21.62
N VAL A 109 -20.00 21.95 20.99
CA VAL A 109 -19.24 20.70 21.09
C VAL A 109 -18.73 20.45 22.51
N ARG A 110 -18.15 21.47 23.17
CA ARG A 110 -17.69 21.37 24.56
C ARG A 110 -18.82 21.05 25.54
N SER A 111 -20.03 21.53 25.25
CA SER A 111 -21.23 21.27 26.07
C SER A 111 -21.91 19.94 25.75
N GLY A 112 -21.35 19.12 24.85
CA GLY A 112 -21.95 17.84 24.44
C GLY A 112 -23.21 17.97 23.56
N GLN A 113 -23.54 19.18 23.10
CA GLN A 113 -24.73 19.45 22.28
C GLN A 113 -24.44 19.21 20.79
N TYR A 114 -24.13 17.96 20.44
CA TYR A 114 -23.65 17.59 19.10
C TYR A 114 -24.69 17.79 18.00
N GLU A 115 -25.98 17.52 18.26
CA GLU A 115 -27.04 17.74 17.28
C GLU A 115 -27.16 19.22 16.90
N LYS A 116 -27.11 20.12 17.88
CA LYS A 116 -27.12 21.56 17.61
C LYS A 116 -25.86 22.03 16.90
N ALA A 117 -24.71 21.40 17.18
CA ALA A 117 -23.48 21.69 16.45
C ALA A 117 -23.60 21.28 14.97
N ARG A 118 -24.24 20.14 14.68
CA ARG A 118 -24.56 19.68 13.32
C ARG A 118 -25.54 20.61 12.62
N GLU A 119 -26.61 21.02 13.30
CA GLU A 119 -27.58 22.01 12.78
C GLU A 119 -26.89 23.32 12.40
N LEU A 120 -26.02 23.84 13.29
CA LEU A 120 -25.23 25.03 13.01
C LEU A 120 -24.36 24.84 11.76
N LEU A 121 -23.64 23.72 11.62
CA LEU A 121 -22.84 23.47 10.41
C LEU A 121 -23.68 23.49 9.12
N ASN A 122 -24.88 22.90 9.16
CA ASN A 122 -25.81 22.89 8.04
C ASN A 122 -26.29 24.31 7.68
N GLU A 123 -26.65 25.11 8.69
CA GLU A 123 -27.04 26.51 8.51
C GLU A 123 -25.93 27.37 7.92
N LEU A 124 -24.67 27.15 8.33
CA LEU A 124 -23.52 27.91 7.83
C LEU A 124 -23.20 27.61 6.35
N ARG A 125 -23.64 26.46 5.81
CA ARG A 125 -23.40 26.02 4.41
C ARG A 125 -21.94 26.14 3.97
N ILE A 126 -21.00 25.85 4.87
CA ILE A 126 -19.55 25.88 4.58
C ILE A 126 -19.14 24.52 4.05
N GLU A 127 -18.54 24.47 2.86
CA GLU A 127 -17.97 23.23 2.32
C GLU A 127 -16.64 22.89 3.02
N PRO A 128 -16.34 21.59 3.27
CA PRO A 128 -17.17 20.41 3.03
C PRO A 128 -18.11 20.05 4.20
N TYR A 129 -18.37 20.96 5.15
CA TYR A 129 -18.89 20.63 6.48
C TYR A 129 -20.41 20.69 6.67
N PHE A 130 -21.17 21.25 5.74
CA PHE A 130 -22.60 21.49 5.94
C PHE A 130 -23.46 20.22 6.07
N SER A 131 -22.91 19.05 5.75
CA SER A 131 -23.54 17.74 5.96
C SER A 131 -22.82 16.87 6.99
N THR A 132 -21.84 17.44 7.69
CA THR A 132 -20.98 16.73 8.64
C THR A 132 -21.69 16.52 9.98
N ASN A 133 -21.74 15.27 10.43
CA ASN A 133 -22.12 14.94 11.79
C ASN A 133 -21.03 15.36 12.78
N VAL A 134 -21.38 15.56 14.04
CA VAL A 134 -20.42 15.88 15.09
C VAL A 134 -20.54 14.85 16.19
N GLY A 135 -19.42 14.32 16.68
CA GLY A 135 -19.49 13.29 17.72
C GLY A 135 -18.18 12.59 18.01
N ARG A 136 -18.26 11.54 18.81
CA ARG A 136 -17.12 10.65 19.08
C ARG A 136 -16.82 9.82 17.84
N PHE A 137 -15.56 9.45 17.69
CA PHE A 137 -15.08 8.53 16.68
C PHE A 137 -15.85 7.20 16.74
N ASP A 138 -16.31 6.77 15.58
CA ASP A 138 -17.18 5.63 15.30
C ASP A 138 -16.39 4.34 14.97
N PHE A 139 -15.11 4.29 15.33
CA PHE A 139 -14.22 3.17 15.03
C PHE A 139 -14.04 2.85 13.53
N GLY A 140 -14.28 3.83 12.65
CA GLY A 140 -14.05 3.70 11.21
C GLY A 140 -15.27 3.28 10.41
N GLU A 141 -16.46 3.29 11.00
CA GLU A 141 -17.72 2.90 10.35
C GLU A 141 -18.03 3.79 9.12
N GLU A 142 -18.05 5.11 9.29
CA GLU A 142 -18.24 6.07 8.21
C GLU A 142 -17.14 5.95 7.14
N HIS A 143 -15.89 5.65 7.52
CA HIS A 143 -14.84 5.39 6.55
C HIS A 143 -15.14 4.13 5.72
N GLN A 144 -15.62 3.03 6.32
CA GLN A 144 -16.00 1.85 5.53
C GLN A 144 -17.21 2.12 4.63
N LYS A 145 -18.22 2.85 5.11
CA LYS A 145 -19.39 3.24 4.29
C LYS A 145 -19.01 4.13 3.11
N ALA A 146 -18.04 5.04 3.31
CA ALA A 146 -17.57 5.95 2.26
C ALA A 146 -16.71 5.25 1.18
N ARG A 147 -16.28 4.00 1.39
CA ARG A 147 -15.49 3.25 0.41
C ARG A 147 -16.37 2.57 -0.62
N PHE A 148 -16.16 2.91 -1.89
CA PHE A 148 -16.93 2.35 -3.00
C PHE A 148 -16.05 1.91 -4.18
N GLY A 149 -16.69 1.24 -5.14
CA GLY A 149 -16.07 0.76 -6.37
C GLY A 149 -15.14 -0.46 -6.18
N ALA A 150 -14.60 -0.94 -7.30
CA ALA A 150 -13.75 -2.14 -7.34
C ALA A 150 -12.46 -2.01 -6.50
N ARG A 151 -11.98 -0.78 -6.28
CA ARG A 151 -10.77 -0.51 -5.47
C ARG A 151 -11.09 -0.19 -4.01
N LYS A 152 -12.36 -0.17 -3.62
CA LYS A 152 -12.84 0.19 -2.27
C LYS A 152 -12.12 1.45 -1.75
N LYS A 153 -12.25 2.55 -2.49
CA LYS A 153 -11.62 3.84 -2.17
C LYS A 153 -12.66 4.87 -1.78
N VAL A 154 -12.26 5.84 -0.96
CA VAL A 154 -13.01 7.07 -0.72
C VAL A 154 -12.77 8.07 -1.85
N SER A 155 -13.85 8.66 -2.37
CA SER A 155 -13.79 9.68 -3.43
C SER A 155 -12.94 10.86 -3.02
N ARG A 156 -12.32 11.54 -4.01
CA ARG A 156 -11.65 12.82 -3.77
C ARG A 156 -12.64 13.94 -3.41
N ASN A 157 -13.88 13.83 -3.88
CA ASN A 157 -14.95 14.79 -3.62
C ASN A 157 -15.80 14.37 -2.40
N GLN A 158 -15.29 13.47 -1.56
CA GLN A 158 -15.99 13.07 -0.35
C GLN A 158 -16.03 14.25 0.63
N PHE A 159 -17.24 14.63 1.03
CA PHE A 159 -17.43 15.58 2.12
C PHE A 159 -17.20 14.90 3.47
N THR A 160 -16.70 15.66 4.44
CA THR A 160 -16.46 15.17 5.79
C THR A 160 -17.77 14.61 6.35
N ARG A 161 -17.75 13.36 6.80
CA ARG A 161 -18.93 12.69 7.37
C ARG A 161 -19.03 12.96 8.86
N LEU A 162 -17.89 13.02 9.56
CA LEU A 162 -17.85 13.15 11.00
C LEU A 162 -16.72 14.08 11.47
N ALA A 163 -17.09 15.13 12.20
CA ALA A 163 -16.20 15.95 12.99
C ALA A 163 -15.98 15.28 14.36
N VAL A 164 -14.77 14.77 14.57
CA VAL A 164 -14.43 13.89 15.70
C VAL A 164 -14.01 14.70 16.93
N THR A 165 -14.64 14.42 18.07
CA THR A 165 -14.33 15.05 19.37
C THR A 165 -13.13 14.42 20.08
N ASN A 166 -12.90 13.11 19.92
CA ASN A 166 -11.78 12.36 20.49
C ASN A 166 -10.72 12.03 19.42
N THR A 167 -9.99 13.05 18.98
CA THR A 167 -9.03 12.99 17.86
C THR A 167 -7.96 11.90 18.00
N ALA A 168 -7.55 11.58 19.23
CA ALA A 168 -6.59 10.51 19.50
C ALA A 168 -7.06 9.15 18.98
N ALA A 169 -8.37 8.85 19.08
CA ALA A 169 -8.92 7.59 18.58
C ALA A 169 -8.91 7.51 17.05
N ALA A 170 -9.27 8.60 16.36
CA ALA A 170 -9.18 8.68 14.91
C ALA A 170 -7.72 8.55 14.42
N ARG A 171 -6.76 9.18 15.11
CA ARG A 171 -5.32 9.04 14.80
C ARG A 171 -4.82 7.61 15.02
N ALA A 172 -5.26 6.95 16.09
CA ALA A 172 -4.94 5.54 16.34
C ALA A 172 -5.48 4.64 15.23
N TYR A 173 -6.71 4.90 14.77
CA TYR A 173 -7.29 4.20 13.62
C TYR A 173 -6.49 4.41 12.34
N ILE A 174 -6.14 5.66 11.99
CA ILE A 174 -5.27 5.95 10.84
C ILE A 174 -3.98 5.15 10.95
N LYS A 175 -3.32 5.16 12.11
CA LYS A 175 -2.09 4.39 12.34
C LYS A 175 -2.30 2.89 12.13
N GLN A 176 -3.39 2.33 12.66
CA GLN A 176 -3.73 0.91 12.52
C GLN A 176 -3.93 0.51 11.05
N ILE A 177 -4.65 1.33 10.28
CA ILE A 177 -4.87 1.04 8.85
C ILE A 177 -3.58 1.25 8.05
N SER A 178 -2.82 2.31 8.33
CA SER A 178 -1.53 2.60 7.69
C SER A 178 -0.50 1.49 7.91
N GLN A 179 -0.55 0.77 9.04
CA GLN A 179 0.30 -0.40 9.25
C GLN A 179 0.08 -1.53 8.23
N ARG A 180 -1.05 -1.56 7.52
CA ARG A 180 -1.33 -2.55 6.46
C ARG A 180 -0.61 -2.23 5.14
N VAL A 181 -0.01 -1.04 5.02
CA VAL A 181 0.80 -0.66 3.85
C VAL A 181 1.94 -1.66 3.70
N GLY A 182 2.05 -2.25 2.51
CA GLY A 182 3.02 -3.30 2.20
C GLY A 182 2.45 -4.72 2.15
N THR A 183 1.19 -4.94 2.55
CA THR A 183 0.56 -6.27 2.52
C THR A 183 0.61 -6.91 1.13
N ALA A 184 0.31 -6.15 0.05
CA ALA A 184 0.38 -6.66 -1.32
C ALA A 184 1.79 -7.12 -1.72
N LYS A 185 2.82 -6.35 -1.35
CA LYS A 185 4.23 -6.72 -1.56
C LYS A 185 4.63 -7.96 -0.76
N ALA A 186 4.02 -8.15 0.41
CA ALA A 186 4.37 -9.22 1.32
C ALA A 186 4.03 -10.61 0.79
N GLY A 187 3.09 -10.75 -0.15
CA GLY A 187 2.88 -12.02 -0.84
C GLY A 187 4.13 -12.48 -1.62
N TRP A 188 4.83 -11.55 -2.28
CA TRP A 188 6.11 -11.84 -2.93
C TRP A 188 7.24 -12.06 -1.92
N ALA A 189 7.21 -11.33 -0.80
CA ALA A 189 8.15 -11.55 0.29
C ALA A 189 8.00 -12.94 0.93
N SER A 190 6.76 -13.44 1.05
CA SER A 190 6.46 -14.82 1.47
C SER A 190 7.06 -15.84 0.50
N CYS A 191 6.90 -15.61 -0.81
CA CYS A 191 7.52 -16.46 -1.82
C CYS A 191 9.05 -16.47 -1.70
N SER A 192 9.67 -15.29 -1.53
CA SER A 192 11.10 -15.15 -1.32
C SER A 192 11.59 -15.88 -0.05
N GLN A 193 10.81 -15.80 1.03
CA GLN A 193 11.09 -16.53 2.28
C GLN A 193 11.13 -18.04 2.07
N GLN A 194 10.12 -18.60 1.39
CA GLN A 194 10.03 -20.02 1.07
C GLN A 194 11.21 -20.50 0.20
N LEU A 195 11.74 -19.62 -0.65
CA LEU A 195 12.92 -19.87 -1.49
C LEU A 195 14.27 -19.67 -0.76
N GLY A 196 14.28 -19.56 0.58
CA GLY A 196 15.50 -19.45 1.37
C GLY A 196 15.89 -18.03 1.78
N GLY A 197 14.92 -17.12 1.88
CA GLY A 197 15.05 -15.86 2.63
C GLY A 197 14.71 -14.59 1.83
N PHE A 198 14.39 -13.51 2.55
CA PHE A 198 13.73 -12.30 2.03
C PHE A 198 14.49 -11.46 0.99
N GLY A 199 15.79 -11.69 0.76
CA GLY A 199 16.58 -10.87 -0.17
C GLY A 199 16.67 -9.41 0.30
N LYS A 200 16.56 -8.45 -0.63
CA LYS A 200 16.60 -7.01 -0.30
C LYS A 200 15.23 -6.40 0.05
N ILE A 201 14.25 -7.23 0.43
CA ILE A 201 12.91 -6.76 0.77
C ILE A 201 12.93 -6.10 2.16
N PRO A 202 12.39 -4.87 2.30
CA PRO A 202 12.49 -4.11 3.54
C PRO A 202 11.61 -4.69 4.66
N ALA A 203 12.01 -4.44 5.91
CA ALA A 203 11.35 -4.96 7.11
C ALA A 203 9.85 -4.59 7.21
N TRP A 204 9.46 -3.40 6.73
CA TRP A 204 8.07 -2.95 6.74
C TRP A 204 7.17 -3.75 5.79
N VAL A 205 7.74 -4.46 4.81
CA VAL A 205 7.05 -5.43 3.96
C VAL A 205 7.14 -6.83 4.56
N SER A 206 8.34 -7.29 4.92
CA SER A 206 8.57 -8.68 5.34
C SER A 206 7.85 -9.04 6.65
N ARG A 207 7.57 -8.07 7.53
CA ARG A 207 6.74 -8.29 8.74
C ARG A 207 5.36 -8.91 8.45
N HIS A 208 4.81 -8.68 7.26
CA HIS A 208 3.51 -9.21 6.85
C HIS A 208 3.61 -10.60 6.21
N ALA A 209 4.82 -11.04 5.83
CA ALA A 209 5.06 -12.31 5.18
C ALA A 209 5.31 -13.46 6.17
N VAL A 210 5.45 -13.15 7.47
CA VAL A 210 5.69 -14.13 8.53
C VAL A 210 4.59 -15.19 8.53
N GLY A 211 4.99 -16.46 8.55
CA GLY A 211 4.08 -17.61 8.51
C GLY A 211 3.66 -18.03 7.10
N GLY A 212 4.16 -17.37 6.04
CA GLY A 212 4.01 -17.85 4.67
C GLY A 212 2.62 -17.69 4.05
N SER A 213 1.62 -17.20 4.78
CA SER A 213 0.20 -17.29 4.38
C SER A 213 -0.19 -16.44 3.15
N LEU A 214 0.56 -15.37 2.87
CA LEU A 214 0.25 -14.42 1.79
C LEU A 214 0.82 -14.81 0.42
N GLY A 215 1.66 -15.85 0.36
CA GLY A 215 2.26 -16.29 -0.89
C GLY A 215 2.59 -17.76 -0.87
N GLU A 216 2.71 -18.38 -2.03
CA GLU A 216 2.96 -19.81 -2.16
C GLU A 216 3.97 -20.06 -3.26
N VAL A 217 4.88 -20.99 -2.99
CA VAL A 217 5.87 -21.48 -3.94
C VAL A 217 5.63 -22.96 -4.17
N ASN A 218 5.33 -23.31 -5.42
CA ASN A 218 5.43 -24.68 -5.88
C ASN A 218 6.78 -24.84 -6.58
N ASP A 219 7.73 -25.44 -5.87
CA ASP A 219 9.07 -25.74 -6.36
C ASP A 219 9.10 -27.12 -7.03
N ALA A 220 9.17 -27.10 -8.35
CA ALA A 220 9.32 -28.27 -9.21
C ALA A 220 10.69 -28.23 -9.93
N SER A 221 11.68 -27.56 -9.34
CA SER A 221 13.02 -27.38 -9.93
C SER A 221 13.81 -28.67 -10.12
N PHE A 222 13.42 -29.73 -9.40
CA PHE A 222 14.02 -31.06 -9.51
C PHE A 222 13.46 -31.90 -10.67
N ILE A 223 12.37 -31.48 -11.34
CA ILE A 223 11.77 -32.24 -12.44
C ILE A 223 12.72 -32.24 -13.65
N PRO A 224 13.26 -33.40 -14.09
CA PRO A 224 14.36 -33.45 -15.06
C PRO A 224 14.03 -32.87 -16.44
N LYS A 225 12.78 -33.04 -16.91
CA LYS A 225 12.39 -32.66 -18.27
C LYS A 225 11.84 -31.23 -18.38
N LYS A 226 11.25 -30.71 -17.30
CA LYS A 226 10.56 -29.41 -17.25
C LYS A 226 10.67 -28.83 -15.83
N PRO A 227 11.87 -28.45 -15.38
CA PRO A 227 12.04 -27.81 -14.09
C PRO A 227 11.36 -26.44 -14.10
N PHE A 228 10.57 -26.13 -13.07
CA PHE A 228 9.94 -24.82 -12.92
C PHE A 228 9.76 -24.45 -11.45
N ILE A 229 9.58 -23.14 -11.20
CA ILE A 229 9.11 -22.63 -9.92
C ILE A 229 7.89 -21.76 -10.21
N ARG A 230 6.78 -22.05 -9.55
CA ARG A 230 5.57 -21.23 -9.61
C ARG A 230 5.45 -20.45 -8.31
N MET A 231 5.34 -19.13 -8.42
CA MET A 231 5.09 -18.24 -7.29
C MET A 231 3.68 -17.65 -7.41
N THR A 232 2.89 -17.76 -6.35
CA THR A 232 1.52 -17.26 -6.30
C THR A 232 1.41 -16.25 -5.16
N ASN A 233 0.97 -15.04 -5.47
CA ASN A 233 0.61 -14.04 -4.46
C ASN A 233 -0.87 -14.18 -4.11
N LYS A 234 -1.18 -14.54 -2.86
CA LYS A 234 -2.54 -14.82 -2.38
C LYS A 234 -3.29 -13.58 -1.91
N VAL A 235 -2.71 -12.39 -2.04
CA VAL A 235 -3.38 -11.15 -1.64
C VAL A 235 -4.56 -10.89 -2.60
N PRO A 236 -5.81 -10.81 -2.10
CA PRO A 236 -7.00 -10.82 -2.96
C PRO A 236 -7.11 -9.66 -3.96
N TRP A 237 -6.36 -8.57 -3.75
CA TRP A 237 -6.37 -7.36 -4.58
C TRP A 237 -5.02 -7.10 -5.26
N ILE A 238 -4.17 -8.12 -5.42
CA ILE A 238 -2.84 -7.96 -6.00
C ILE A 238 -2.88 -7.40 -7.43
N ASP A 239 -3.90 -7.76 -8.22
CA ASP A 239 -4.15 -7.27 -9.57
C ASP A 239 -4.38 -5.75 -9.63
N LYS A 240 -4.81 -5.13 -8.52
CA LYS A 240 -4.95 -3.67 -8.42
C LYS A 240 -3.63 -2.97 -8.07
N CYS A 241 -2.64 -3.72 -7.60
CA CYS A 241 -1.35 -3.21 -7.15
C CYS A 241 -0.20 -3.56 -8.11
N LEU A 242 -0.39 -4.52 -9.01
CA LEU A 242 0.60 -5.00 -9.97
C LEU A 242 -0.08 -5.42 -11.28
N ASN A 243 0.31 -4.82 -12.40
CA ASN A 243 -0.20 -5.14 -13.74
C ASN A 243 0.80 -5.93 -14.59
N SER A 244 0.37 -6.45 -15.74
CA SER A 244 1.19 -7.29 -16.63
C SER A 244 2.47 -6.61 -17.11
N GLN A 245 2.43 -5.30 -17.39
CA GLN A 245 3.63 -4.56 -17.81
C GLN A 245 4.64 -4.45 -16.67
N GLN A 246 4.17 -4.27 -15.44
CA GLN A 246 5.02 -4.24 -14.25
C GLN A 246 5.62 -5.62 -13.94
N MET A 247 4.85 -6.69 -14.15
CA MET A 247 5.34 -8.06 -14.07
C MET A 247 6.43 -8.32 -15.12
N GLN A 248 6.21 -7.94 -16.38
CA GLN A 248 7.22 -8.05 -17.44
C GLN A 248 8.49 -7.29 -17.09
N ARG A 249 8.37 -6.04 -16.60
CA ARG A 249 9.52 -5.27 -16.12
C ARG A 249 10.26 -5.97 -14.99
N ALA A 250 9.56 -6.59 -14.04
CA ALA A 250 10.19 -7.35 -12.96
C ALA A 250 10.99 -8.55 -13.50
N ILE A 251 10.47 -9.26 -14.51
CA ILE A 251 11.15 -10.36 -15.20
C ILE A 251 12.39 -9.86 -15.95
N ASP A 252 12.27 -8.77 -16.72
CA ASP A 252 13.38 -8.20 -17.47
C ASP A 252 14.52 -7.73 -16.53
N ILE A 253 14.18 -7.08 -15.42
CA ILE A 253 15.15 -6.68 -14.40
C ILE A 253 15.80 -7.91 -13.75
N ALA A 254 15.03 -8.96 -13.48
CA ALA A 254 15.58 -10.20 -12.93
C ALA A 254 16.57 -10.85 -13.91
N ALA A 255 16.22 -10.94 -15.19
CA ALA A 255 17.09 -11.47 -16.24
C ALA A 255 18.39 -10.66 -16.34
N HIS A 256 18.28 -9.34 -16.32
CA HIS A 256 19.46 -8.46 -16.35
C HIS A 256 20.34 -8.65 -15.11
N LYS A 257 19.76 -8.72 -13.90
CA LYS A 257 20.51 -8.96 -12.65
C LYS A 257 21.25 -10.30 -12.67
N VAL A 258 20.61 -11.38 -13.15
CA VAL A 258 21.27 -12.69 -13.31
C VAL A 258 22.46 -12.59 -14.28
N MET A 259 22.28 -11.92 -15.41
CA MET A 259 23.37 -11.68 -16.38
C MET A 259 24.52 -10.83 -15.82
N GLN A 260 24.22 -9.79 -15.06
CA GLN A 260 25.26 -8.98 -14.41
C GLN A 260 26.03 -9.78 -13.37
N PHE A 261 25.33 -10.57 -12.56
CA PHE A 261 25.97 -11.43 -11.58
C PHE A 261 26.91 -12.44 -12.25
N LEU A 262 26.52 -13.01 -13.40
CA LEU A 262 27.38 -13.85 -14.24
C LEU A 262 28.64 -13.11 -14.72
N LYS A 263 28.50 -11.89 -15.24
CA LYS A 263 29.65 -11.09 -15.73
C LYS A 263 30.65 -10.80 -14.62
N ILE A 264 30.17 -10.31 -13.46
CA ILE A 264 31.01 -10.03 -12.29
C ILE A 264 31.71 -11.30 -11.81
N SER A 265 30.97 -12.39 -11.77
CA SER A 265 31.43 -13.71 -11.40
C SER A 265 32.58 -14.22 -12.27
N LEU A 266 32.45 -14.11 -13.59
CA LEU A 266 33.50 -14.51 -14.54
C LEU A 266 34.73 -13.60 -14.47
N ALA A 267 34.53 -12.29 -14.25
CA ALA A 267 35.64 -11.36 -14.08
C ALA A 267 36.48 -11.71 -12.84
N LYS A 268 35.82 -12.04 -11.71
CA LYS A 268 36.52 -12.50 -10.50
C LYS A 268 37.31 -13.78 -10.71
N ASP A 269 36.73 -14.76 -11.43
CA ASP A 269 37.42 -16.02 -11.70
C ASP A 269 38.67 -15.79 -12.59
N LYS A 270 38.59 -14.87 -13.56
CA LYS A 270 39.76 -14.46 -14.36
C LYS A 270 40.85 -13.81 -13.52
N SER A 271 40.50 -12.85 -12.67
CA SER A 271 41.46 -12.19 -11.77
C SER A 271 42.08 -13.16 -10.77
N ALA A 272 41.30 -14.12 -10.25
CA ALA A 272 41.82 -15.17 -9.37
C ALA A 272 42.74 -16.17 -10.08
N ALA A 273 42.55 -16.36 -11.39
CA ALA A 273 43.39 -17.20 -12.23
C ALA A 273 44.65 -16.48 -12.75
N GLY A 274 44.90 -15.22 -12.35
CA GLY A 274 46.12 -14.48 -12.71
C GLY A 274 46.14 -13.90 -14.12
N PHE A 275 44.98 -13.71 -14.74
CA PHE A 275 44.82 -13.02 -16.03
C PHE A 275 44.26 -11.60 -15.87
#